data_AF-A0AB38U3V2-F1
#
_entry.id   AF-A0AB38U3V2-F1
#
_cell.length_a   1.000
_cell.length_b   1.000
_cell.length_c   1.000
_cell.angle_alpha   90.00
_cell.angle_beta   90.00
_cell.angle_gamma   90.00
#
_symmetry.space_group_name_H-M   'P 1'
#
loop_
_entity.id
_entity.type
_entity.pdbx_description
1 polymer ?
#
loop_
_entity_poly.entity_id
_entity_poly.type
_entity_poly.pdbx_seq_one_letter_code
_entity_poly.pdbx_strand_id
1 'polypeptide(L)'
;MGMMRKIKLIEDGNFPRWLRLILVVIGVLMMYVAVKFIPLSPFGGIVLLSGFGIALVGGFASRAAMLKIKPFDNRYKKARDSYKRNDREDQDKSK
;
A
#
# COMPACT_ATOMS: atom_id res chain seq x y z
N MET A 1 5.43 24.22 -20.64
CA MET A 1 5.98 22.84 -20.58
C MET A 1 5.62 22.25 -19.21
N GLY A 2 4.49 21.56 -19.12
CA GLY A 2 3.98 21.04 -17.85
C GLY A 2 4.80 19.84 -17.39
N MET A 3 5.53 19.99 -16.28
CA MET A 3 6.31 18.92 -15.67
C MET A 3 5.35 17.86 -15.10
N MET A 4 5.09 16.78 -15.85
CA MET A 4 4.36 15.60 -15.36
C MET A 4 5.18 14.95 -14.24
N ARG A 5 4.89 15.31 -12.98
CA ARG A 5 5.43 14.60 -11.82
C ARG A 5 4.88 13.18 -11.86
N LYS A 6 5.73 12.19 -12.15
CA LYS A 6 5.37 10.78 -11.99
C LYS A 6 5.10 10.52 -10.51
N ILE A 7 3.82 10.38 -10.16
CA ILE A 7 3.39 10.01 -8.82
C ILE A 7 3.86 8.58 -8.56
N LYS A 8 4.80 8.40 -7.62
CA LYS A 8 5.22 7.06 -7.18
C LYS A 8 4.19 6.56 -6.15
N LEU A 9 3.50 5.48 -6.49
CA LEU A 9 2.52 4.84 -5.59
C LEU A 9 3.18 4.00 -4.48
N ILE A 10 4.44 3.62 -4.65
CA ILE A 10 5.21 2.83 -3.68
C ILE A 10 6.52 3.58 -3.40
N GLU A 11 6.77 3.83 -2.12
CA GLU A 11 7.97 4.46 -1.60
C GLU A 11 8.49 3.61 -0.44
N ASP A 12 9.76 3.21 -0.52
CA ASP A 12 10.40 2.32 0.46
C ASP A 12 9.66 1.01 0.74
N GLY A 13 8.97 0.45 -0.26
CA GLY A 13 8.26 -0.82 -0.14
C GLY A 13 6.93 -0.74 0.62
N ASN A 14 6.39 0.47 0.80
CA ASN A 14 5.02 0.70 1.29
C ASN A 14 4.38 1.87 0.50
N PHE A 15 3.11 2.17 0.74
CA PHE A 15 2.49 3.40 0.24
C PHE A 15 3.16 4.63 0.85
N PRO A 16 3.38 5.70 0.06
CA PRO A 16 3.97 6.92 0.55
C PRO A 16 3.06 7.58 1.59
N ARG A 17 3.64 8.38 2.50
CA ARG A 17 2.91 8.93 3.66
C ARG A 17 1.65 9.71 3.25
N TRP A 18 1.74 10.49 2.18
CA TRP A 18 0.63 11.28 1.66
C TRP A 18 -0.51 10.40 1.14
N LEU A 19 -0.21 9.31 0.41
CA LEU A 19 -1.22 8.38 -0.10
C LEU A 19 -1.95 7.65 1.05
N ARG A 20 -1.23 7.23 2.09
CA ARG A 20 -1.82 6.62 3.29
C ARG A 20 -2.80 7.57 3.98
N LEU A 21 -2.42 8.85 4.13
CA LEU A 21 -3.29 9.86 4.72
C LEU A 21 -4.52 10.13 3.85
N ILE A 22 -4.35 10.23 2.53
CA ILE A 22 -5.46 10.44 1.59
C ILE A 22 -6.48 9.29 1.67
N LEU A 23 -6.02 8.04 1.73
CA LEU A 23 -6.93 6.88 1.88
C LEU A 23 -7.77 7.00 3.16
N VAL A 24 -7.16 7.34 4.29
CA VAL A 24 -7.89 7.53 5.55
C VAL A 24 -8.91 8.67 5.43
N VAL A 25 -8.48 9.83 4.91
CA VAL A 25 -9.34 11.02 4.80
C VAL A 25 -10.52 10.75 3.86
N ILE A 26 -10.28 10.15 2.69
CA ILE A 26 -11.33 9.81 1.72
C ILE A 26 -12.31 8.80 2.32
N GLY A 27 -11.80 7.76 3.00
CA GLY A 27 -12.65 6.75 3.62
C GLY A 27 -13.57 7.35 4.69
N VAL A 28 -13.03 8.20 5.57
CA VAL A 28 -13.82 8.91 6.59
C VAL A 28 -14.83 9.88 5.95
N LEU A 29 -14.44 10.59 4.89
CA LEU A 29 -15.32 11.49 4.17
C LEU A 29 -16.50 10.73 3.52
N MET A 30 -16.25 9.58 2.91
CA MET A 30 -17.30 8.72 2.36
C MET A 30 -18.25 8.23 3.46
N MET A 31 -17.73 7.83 4.62
CA MET A 31 -18.57 7.47 5.77
C MET A 31 -19.43 8.64 6.24
N TYR A 32 -18.86 9.85 6.34
CA TYR A 32 -19.62 11.05 6.70
C TYR A 32 -20.74 11.35 5.69
N VAL A 33 -20.44 11.24 4.39
CA VAL A 33 -21.44 11.44 3.34
C VAL A 33 -22.54 10.39 3.41
N ALA A 34 -22.18 9.13 3.65
CA ALA A 34 -23.13 8.03 3.78
C ALA A 34 -24.10 8.23 4.94
N VAL A 35 -23.60 8.65 6.11
CA VAL A 35 -24.46 8.88 7.29
C VAL A 35 -25.32 10.12 7.15
N LYS A 36 -24.79 11.20 6.56
CA LYS A 36 -25.45 12.50 6.58
C LYS A 36 -26.42 12.73 5.42
N PHE A 37 -26.12 12.21 4.23
CA PHE A 37 -26.89 12.52 3.02
C PHE A 37 -27.68 11.34 2.49
N ILE A 38 -27.33 10.10 2.86
CA ILE A 38 -28.03 8.91 2.36
C ILE A 38 -29.03 8.45 3.44
N PRO A 39 -30.32 8.31 3.11
CA PRO A 39 -31.30 7.76 4.05
C PRO A 39 -30.91 6.32 4.42
N LEU A 40 -31.33 5.88 5.61
CA LEU A 40 -31.05 4.54 6.14
C LEU A 40 -31.58 3.47 5.17
N SER A 41 -30.70 3.02 4.29
CA SER A 41 -30.98 2.15 3.17
C SER A 41 -29.80 1.18 3.00
N PRO A 42 -30.03 0.01 2.40
CA PRO A 42 -28.95 -0.94 2.09
C PRO A 42 -27.83 -0.28 1.28
N PHE A 43 -28.19 0.65 0.39
CA PHE A 43 -27.24 1.41 -0.40
C PHE A 43 -26.34 2.31 0.45
N GLY A 44 -26.91 3.03 1.43
CA GLY A 44 -26.13 3.81 2.39
C GLY A 44 -25.15 2.95 3.20
N GLY A 45 -25.58 1.75 3.58
CA GLY A 45 -24.72 0.75 4.23
C GLY A 45 -23.52 0.33 3.37
N ILE A 46 -23.73 0.11 2.07
CA ILE A 46 -22.64 -0.24 1.13
C ILE A 46 -21.65 0.92 1.00
N VAL A 47 -22.13 2.16 0.86
CA VAL A 47 -21.25 3.34 0.76
C VAL A 47 -20.44 3.49 2.06
N LEU A 48 -21.08 3.33 3.22
CA LEU A 48 -20.42 3.40 4.52
C LEU A 48 -19.35 2.31 4.68
N LEU A 49 -19.65 1.05 4.33
CA LEU A 49 -18.70 -0.06 4.39
C LEU A 49 -17.54 0.12 3.41
N SER A 50 -17.78 0.68 2.23
CA SER A 50 -16.71 0.99 1.28
C SER A 50 -15.77 2.07 1.82
N GLY A 51 -16.31 3.14 2.40
CA GLY A 51 -15.52 4.18 3.06
C GLY A 51 -14.70 3.61 4.23
N PHE A 52 -15.30 2.74 5.03
CA PHE A 52 -14.62 2.05 6.12
C PHE A 52 -13.46 1.16 5.60
N GLY A 53 -13.69 0.38 4.56
CA GLY A 53 -12.66 -0.44 3.93
C GLY A 53 -11.48 0.39 3.41
N ILE A 54 -11.75 1.50 2.74
CA ILE A 54 -10.71 2.43 2.25
C ILE A 54 -9.90 3.00 3.42
N ALA A 55 -10.58 3.45 4.48
CA ALA A 55 -9.92 3.98 5.68
C ALA A 55 -9.04 2.93 6.36
N LEU A 56 -9.52 1.67 6.45
CA LEU A 56 -8.75 0.55 6.99
C LEU A 56 -7.47 0.31 6.19
N VAL A 57 -7.53 0.29 4.85
CA VAL A 57 -6.33 0.10 4.01
C VAL A 57 -5.30 1.20 4.29
N GLY A 58 -5.73 2.46 4.37
CA GLY A 58 -4.85 3.58 4.72
C GLY A 58 -4.25 3.44 6.13
N GLY A 59 -5.07 3.07 7.11
CA GLY A 59 -4.68 2.86 8.51
C GLY A 59 -3.69 1.71 8.70
N PHE A 60 -3.96 0.54 8.13
CA PHE A 60 -3.06 -0.61 8.17
C PHE A 60 -1.75 -0.35 7.44
N ALA A 61 -1.79 0.32 6.28
CA ALA A 61 -0.57 0.74 5.60
C ALA A 61 0.25 1.73 6.47
N SER A 62 -0.41 2.61 7.23
CA SER A 62 0.25 3.48 8.19
C SER A 62 0.91 2.71 9.33
N ARG A 63 0.20 1.74 9.92
CA ARG A 63 0.72 0.88 10.98
C ARG A 63 1.89 0.01 10.49
N ALA A 64 1.82 -0.53 9.28
CA ALA A 64 2.92 -1.26 8.66
C ALA A 64 4.18 -0.39 8.54
N ALA A 65 4.03 0.88 8.13
CA ALA A 65 5.16 1.81 8.09
C ALA A 65 5.75 2.09 9.48
N MET A 66 4.91 2.24 10.52
CA MET A 66 5.39 2.44 11.90
C MET A 66 6.18 1.23 12.40
N LEU A 67 5.73 0.02 12.04
CA LEU A 67 6.41 -1.23 12.36
C LEU A 67 7.59 -1.54 11.43
N LYS A 68 7.96 -0.62 10.53
CA LYS A 68 9.00 -0.79 9.49
C LYS A 68 8.76 -2.01 8.58
N ILE A 69 7.52 -2.47 8.49
CA ILE A 69 7.09 -3.53 7.57
C ILE A 69 6.94 -2.91 6.18
N LYS A 70 7.59 -3.54 5.20
CA LYS A 70 7.60 -3.09 3.81
C LYS A 70 6.99 -4.15 2.91
N PRO A 71 5.64 -4.21 2.82
CA PRO A 71 4.93 -5.28 2.14
C PRO A 71 5.25 -5.39 0.64
N PHE A 72 5.73 -4.31 0.02
CA PHE A 72 6.07 -4.24 -1.40
C PHE A 72 7.58 -4.12 -1.65
N ASP A 73 8.42 -4.48 -0.67
CA ASP A 73 9.88 -4.44 -0.85
C ASP A 73 10.39 -5.65 -1.65
N ASN A 74 11.35 -5.41 -2.53
CA ASN A 74 11.95 -6.43 -3.39
C ASN A 74 13.23 -7.04 -2.79
N ARG A 75 13.56 -6.70 -1.53
CA ARG A 75 14.74 -7.23 -0.83
C ARG A 75 14.76 -8.75 -0.72
N TYR A 76 13.61 -9.40 -0.53
CA TYR A 76 13.53 -10.86 -0.51
C TYR A 76 13.96 -11.49 -1.85
N LYS A 77 13.54 -10.89 -2.98
CA LYS A 77 13.91 -11.35 -4.32
C LYS A 77 15.42 -11.21 -4.56
N LYS A 78 16.01 -10.08 -4.14
CA LYS A 78 17.47 -9.86 -4.20
C LYS A 78 18.25 -10.84 -3.33
N ALA A 79 17.80 -11.11 -2.11
CA ALA A 79 18.44 -12.09 -1.22
C ALA A 79 18.37 -13.51 -1.77
N ARG A 80 17.26 -13.90 -2.42
CA ARG A 80 17.15 -15.20 -3.09
C ARG A 80 18.07 -15.32 -4.30
N ASP A 81 18.17 -14.25 -5.10
CA ASP A 81 19.01 -14.24 -6.29
C ASP A 81 20.52 -14.25 -5.95
N SER A 82 20.94 -13.73 -4.79
CA SER A 82 22.34 -13.86 -4.35
C SER A 82 22.75 -15.30 -4.05
N TYR A 83 21.87 -16.13 -3.47
CA TYR A 83 22.16 -17.55 -3.27
C TYR A 83 22.32 -18.29 -4.60
N LYS A 84 21.48 -17.97 -5.60
CA LYS A 84 21.57 -18.57 -6.94
C LYS A 84 22.84 -18.19 -7.72
N ARG A 85 23.48 -17.06 -7.39
CA ARG A 85 24.77 -16.68 -8.00
C ARG A 85 25.92 -17.49 -7.41
N ASN A 86 25.91 -17.73 -6.10
CA ASN A 86 26.95 -18.51 -5.43
C ASN A 86 26.99 -19.97 -5.92
N ASP A 87 25.83 -20.60 -6.13
CA ASP A 87 25.76 -21.98 -6.67
C ASP A 87 26.37 -22.12 -8.07
N ARG A 88 26.45 -21.03 -8.86
CA ARG A 88 27.04 -21.05 -10.21
C ARG A 88 28.53 -20.74 -10.21
N GLU A 89 29.00 -19.87 -9.31
CA GLU A 89 30.42 -19.54 -9.18
C GLU A 89 31.20 -20.70 -8.53
N ASP A 90 30.57 -21.49 -7.65
CA ASP A 90 31.19 -22.67 -7.04
C ASP A 90 31.29 -23.87 -8.00
N GLN A 91 30.45 -23.96 -9.04
CA GLN A 91 30.59 -24.99 -10.09
C GLN A 91 31.69 -24.70 -11.12
N ASP A 92 32.05 -23.43 -11.33
CA ASP A 92 33.05 -23.04 -12.33
C ASP A 92 34.50 -23.13 -11.82
N LYS A 93 34.71 -23.12 -10.50
CA LYS A 93 36.03 -23.32 -9.86
C LYS A 93 36.43 -24.78 -9.62
N SER A 94 35.57 -25.74 -9.96
CA SER A 94 35.82 -27.18 -9.76
C SER A 94 36.19 -27.94 -11.05
N LYS A 95 36.48 -27.23 -12.15
CA LYS A 95 37.00 -27.83 -13.39
C LYS A 95 38.46 -27.49 -13.62
#